data_AF-A0A060C100-F1
#
_entry.id   AF-A0A060C100-F1
#
_cell.length_a   1.000
_cell.length_b   1.000
_cell.length_c   1.000
_cell.angle_alpha   90.00
_cell.angle_beta   90.00
_cell.angle_gamma   90.00
#
_symmetry.space_group_name_H-M   'P 1'
#
loop_
_entity.id
_entity.type
_entity.pdbx_description
1 polymer ?
#
loop_
_entity_poly.entity_id
_entity_poly.type
_entity_poly.pdbx_seq_one_letter_code
_entity_poly.pdbx_strand_id
1 'polypeptide(L)'
;MDHSTNGIALGIDGWIYIAVGDFGFVDATDREGTQLTLWNGGIVRVRPDGTEMEIYTTGMRNIYDVAIDPYLNIFTIGNTNDGGGWWVRVTHHIQYGYYGYPRHYQNFTEEIIPALQAFGPGSGSGAWYLDE
;
A
#
# COMPACT_ATOMS: atom_id res chain seq x y z
N MET A 1 -2.33 6.50 16.12
CA MET A 1 -2.70 5.67 14.96
C MET A 1 -1.48 4.85 14.65
N ASP A 2 -1.58 3.55 14.85
CA ASP A 2 -0.46 2.62 14.71
C ASP A 2 -0.25 2.21 13.24
N HIS A 3 0.87 1.60 12.86
CA HIS A 3 1.19 1.27 11.46
C HIS A 3 0.54 -0.05 11.00
N SER A 4 -0.78 -0.14 11.19
CA SER A 4 -1.56 -1.37 10.98
C SER A 4 -2.40 -1.29 9.70
N THR A 5 -3.52 -2.00 9.67
CA THR A 5 -4.50 -1.93 8.57
C THR A 5 -5.26 -0.60 8.64
N ASN A 6 -5.29 0.13 7.53
CA ASN A 6 -5.84 1.48 7.44
C ASN A 6 -7.08 1.51 6.50
N GLY A 7 -7.13 2.46 5.57
CA GLY A 7 -8.25 2.67 4.65
C GLY A 7 -8.44 1.54 3.64
N ILE A 8 -9.67 1.45 3.13
CA ILE A 8 -10.08 0.52 2.10
C ILE A 8 -10.82 1.24 0.97
N ALA A 9 -10.69 0.74 -0.25
CA ALA A 9 -11.40 1.25 -1.42
C ALA A 9 -11.93 0.09 -2.27
N LEU A 10 -13.14 0.23 -2.81
CA LEU A 10 -13.71 -0.73 -3.77
C LEU A 10 -13.33 -0.29 -5.19
N GLY A 11 -12.57 -1.13 -5.90
CA GLY A 11 -12.28 -0.94 -7.31
C GLY A 11 -13.48 -1.29 -8.19
N ILE A 12 -13.55 -0.69 -9.38
CA ILE A 12 -14.60 -0.99 -10.37
C ILE A 12 -14.50 -2.43 -10.93
N ASP A 13 -13.37 -3.09 -10.72
CA ASP A 13 -13.12 -4.51 -11.00
C ASP A 13 -13.70 -5.46 -9.93
N GLY A 14 -14.38 -4.90 -8.93
CA GLY A 14 -15.06 -5.66 -7.88
C GLY A 14 -14.12 -6.19 -6.80
N TRP A 15 -12.95 -5.59 -6.62
CA TRP A 15 -12.00 -5.92 -5.54
C TRP A 15 -12.01 -4.86 -4.44
N ILE A 16 -11.91 -5.28 -3.19
CA ILE A 16 -11.63 -4.37 -2.07
C ILE A 16 -10.11 -4.29 -1.92
N TYR A 17 -9.54 -3.11 -2.06
CA TYR A 17 -8.13 -2.82 -1.84
C TYR A 17 -7.93 -2.24 -0.45
N ILE A 18 -6.95 -2.74 0.28
CA ILE A 18 -6.73 -2.47 1.69
C ILE A 18 -5.32 -1.91 1.86
N ALA A 19 -5.22 -0.68 2.37
CA ALA A 19 -3.95 -0.08 2.75
C ALA A 19 -3.43 -0.70 4.06
N VAL A 20 -2.21 -1.23 4.04
CA VAL A 20 -1.58 -1.89 5.19
C VAL A 20 -0.24 -1.23 5.48
N GLY A 21 -0.06 -0.77 6.72
CA GLY A 21 1.19 -0.25 7.25
C GLY A 21 2.24 -1.34 7.52
N ASP A 22 3.42 -0.93 7.94
CA ASP A 22 4.60 -1.80 7.99
C ASP A 22 4.58 -2.84 9.10
N PHE A 23 3.69 -2.71 10.09
CA PHE A 23 3.45 -3.78 11.06
C PHE A 23 2.74 -4.97 10.40
N GLY A 24 2.06 -4.72 9.29
CA GLY A 24 1.46 -5.76 8.48
C GLY A 24 0.33 -6.48 9.21
N PHE A 25 0.20 -7.77 8.89
CA PHE A 25 -0.68 -8.71 9.56
C PHE A 25 -0.12 -10.12 9.44
N VAL A 26 -0.53 -11.00 10.35
CA VAL A 26 -0.13 -12.40 10.39
C VAL A 26 -1.36 -13.30 10.29
N ASP A 27 -1.22 -14.40 9.55
CA ASP A 27 -2.19 -15.48 9.44
C ASP A 27 -3.62 -15.04 9.10
N ALA A 28 -3.77 -13.95 8.34
CA ALA A 28 -5.08 -13.55 7.83
C ALA A 28 -5.58 -14.65 6.90
N THR A 29 -6.80 -15.12 7.14
CA THR A 29 -7.39 -16.25 6.42
C THR A 29 -8.65 -15.78 5.70
N ASP A 30 -8.71 -16.00 4.40
CA ASP A 30 -9.91 -15.70 3.61
C ASP A 30 -10.98 -16.79 3.79
N ARG A 31 -12.13 -16.62 3.13
CA ARG A 31 -13.27 -17.53 3.27
C ARG A 31 -13.02 -18.92 2.68
N GLU A 32 -12.06 -19.07 1.77
CA GLU A 32 -11.69 -20.35 1.14
C GLU A 32 -10.52 -21.04 1.87
N GLY A 33 -9.96 -20.39 2.88
CA GLY A 33 -8.84 -20.89 3.66
C GLY A 33 -7.47 -20.44 3.16
N THR A 34 -7.41 -19.53 2.20
CA THR A 34 -6.13 -18.90 1.79
C THR A 34 -5.60 -18.09 2.96
N GLN A 35 -4.42 -18.48 3.44
CA GLN A 35 -3.76 -17.80 4.54
C GLN A 35 -2.60 -16.94 4.02
N LEU A 36 -2.60 -15.66 4.39
CA LEU A 36 -1.54 -14.72 4.03
C LEU A 36 -0.94 -14.06 5.27
N THR A 37 0.31 -13.69 5.12
CA THR A 37 1.04 -12.82 6.04
C THR A 37 1.72 -11.74 5.21
N LEU A 38 1.55 -10.48 5.59
CA LEU A 38 2.25 -9.35 4.99
C LEU A 38 3.14 -8.70 6.03
N TRP A 39 4.40 -8.48 5.67
CA TRP A 39 5.36 -7.69 6.43
C TRP A 39 5.78 -6.47 5.61
N ASN A 40 6.17 -5.38 6.28
CA ASN A 40 6.73 -4.21 5.62
C ASN A 40 5.78 -3.52 4.63
N GLY A 41 4.47 -3.55 4.94
CA GLY A 41 3.44 -2.70 4.37
C GLY A 41 3.18 -2.90 2.88
N GLY A 42 2.06 -2.35 2.42
CA GLY A 42 1.65 -2.43 1.03
C GLY A 42 0.14 -2.47 0.91
N ILE A 43 -0.33 -3.06 -0.18
CA ILE A 43 -1.75 -3.20 -0.46
C ILE A 43 -2.08 -4.68 -0.56
N VAL A 44 -3.16 -5.08 0.10
CA VAL A 44 -3.80 -6.39 -0.06
C VAL A 44 -5.16 -6.17 -0.71
N ARG A 45 -5.63 -7.15 -1.49
CA ARG A 45 -6.99 -7.13 -2.01
C ARG A 45 -7.73 -8.43 -1.75
N VAL A 46 -9.04 -8.33 -1.64
CA VAL A 46 -9.96 -9.46 -1.40
C VAL A 46 -11.29 -9.21 -2.10
N ARG A 47 -12.00 -10.27 -2.48
CA ARG A 47 -13.37 -10.13 -3.02
C ARG A 47 -14.33 -9.66 -1.93
N PRO A 48 -15.40 -8.92 -2.29
CA PRO A 48 -16.43 -8.49 -1.35
C PRO A 48 -17.11 -9.62 -0.57
N ASP A 49 -17.12 -10.85 -1.10
CA ASP A 49 -17.67 -12.03 -0.44
C ASP A 49 -16.66 -12.75 0.48
N GLY A 50 -15.44 -12.21 0.58
CA GLY A 50 -14.34 -12.69 1.41
C GLY A 50 -13.46 -13.75 0.75
N THR A 51 -13.60 -14.00 -0.55
CA THR A 51 -12.80 -14.99 -1.30
C THR A 51 -11.60 -14.37 -2.02
N GLU A 52 -10.72 -15.22 -2.56
CA GLU A 52 -9.57 -14.86 -3.40
C GLU A 52 -8.62 -13.80 -2.78
N MET A 53 -8.28 -13.87 -1.49
CA MET A 53 -7.40 -12.85 -0.91
C MET A 53 -5.96 -12.93 -1.49
N GLU A 54 -5.38 -11.78 -1.87
CA GLU A 54 -3.99 -11.72 -2.38
C GLU A 54 -3.24 -10.42 -2.04
N ILE A 55 -1.90 -10.51 -2.01
CA ILE A 55 -1.02 -9.35 -1.86
C ILE A 55 -0.91 -8.63 -3.20
N TYR A 56 -1.37 -7.38 -3.25
CA TYR A 56 -1.29 -6.53 -4.44
C TYR A 56 0.06 -5.83 -4.57
N THR A 57 0.62 -5.27 -3.48
CA THR A 57 1.96 -4.64 -3.48
C THR A 57 2.64 -4.78 -2.13
N THR A 58 3.97 -4.65 -2.08
CA THR A 58 4.77 -4.76 -0.85
C THR A 58 5.85 -3.67 -0.73
N GLY A 59 6.43 -3.50 0.46
CA GLY A 59 7.58 -2.62 0.65
C GLY A 59 7.20 -1.16 0.83
N MET A 60 6.10 -0.92 1.56
CA MET A 60 5.67 0.41 1.98
C MET A 60 5.89 0.61 3.47
N ARG A 61 5.99 1.86 3.91
CA ARG A 61 5.95 2.17 5.34
C ARG A 61 4.52 2.17 5.86
N ASN A 62 3.85 3.31 5.81
CA ASN A 62 2.52 3.48 6.39
C ASN A 62 1.68 4.32 5.44
N ILE A 63 0.96 3.63 4.55
CA ILE A 63 -0.04 4.22 3.66
C ILE A 63 -1.39 4.16 4.36
N TYR A 64 -2.09 5.29 4.41
CA TYR A 64 -3.36 5.40 5.13
C TYR A 64 -4.58 5.11 4.27
N ASP A 65 -4.46 5.27 2.96
CA ASP A 65 -5.59 5.25 2.05
C ASP A 65 -5.16 4.84 0.64
N VAL A 66 -6.13 4.44 -0.17
CA VAL A 66 -5.93 3.98 -1.55
C VAL A 66 -6.87 4.76 -2.48
N ALA A 67 -6.32 5.61 -3.34
CA ALA A 67 -7.08 6.24 -4.41
C ALA A 67 -7.06 5.37 -5.65
N ILE A 68 -8.23 5.07 -6.22
CA ILE A 68 -8.38 4.24 -7.42
C ILE A 68 -9.13 5.05 -8.46
N ASP A 69 -8.58 5.16 -9.67
CA ASP A 69 -9.26 5.80 -10.80
C ASP A 69 -10.07 4.78 -11.65
N PRO A 70 -10.90 5.23 -12.60
CA PRO A 70 -11.67 4.35 -13.49
C PRO A 70 -10.83 3.49 -14.43
N TYR A 71 -9.54 3.77 -14.57
CA TYR A 71 -8.60 2.95 -15.34
C TYR A 71 -7.87 1.92 -14.46
N LEU A 72 -8.24 1.84 -13.17
CA LEU A 72 -7.61 1.01 -12.14
C LEU A 72 -6.15 1.38 -11.86
N ASN A 73 -5.76 2.63 -12.10
CA ASN A 73 -4.52 3.15 -11.55
C ASN A 73 -4.72 3.38 -10.05
N ILE A 74 -3.74 2.94 -9.26
CA ILE A 74 -3.83 2.96 -7.80
C ILE A 74 -2.75 3.89 -7.25
N PHE A 75 -3.16 4.90 -6.50
CA PHE A 75 -2.26 5.88 -5.92
C PHE A 75 -2.39 5.95 -4.40
N THR A 76 -1.25 6.18 -3.76
CA THR A 76 -1.20 6.42 -2.31
C THR A 76 -0.29 7.60 -2.00
N ILE A 77 -0.56 8.24 -0.86
CA ILE A 77 0.36 9.17 -0.21
C ILE A 77 0.79 8.54 1.12
N GLY A 78 2.07 8.21 1.22
CA GLY A 78 2.63 7.51 2.37
C GLY A 78 3.28 8.43 3.41
N ASN A 79 3.24 8.02 4.68
CA ASN A 79 3.93 8.70 5.77
C ASN A 79 5.45 8.44 5.77
N THR A 80 6.22 9.36 6.34
CA THR A 80 7.68 9.27 6.46
C THR A 80 8.11 8.24 7.48
N ASN A 81 9.37 7.82 7.46
CA ASN A 81 10.01 7.08 8.56
C ASN A 81 10.79 7.98 9.53
N ASP A 82 10.26 9.15 9.87
CA ASP A 82 10.69 10.00 10.98
C ASP A 82 12.21 10.24 11.05
N GLY A 83 12.82 10.57 9.90
CA GLY A 83 14.26 10.82 9.77
C GLY A 83 15.08 9.66 9.20
N GLY A 84 14.47 8.49 9.00
CA GLY A 84 15.10 7.32 8.36
C GLY A 84 15.28 7.43 6.84
N GLY A 85 15.03 8.59 6.22
CA GLY A 85 15.17 8.80 4.77
C GLY A 85 14.00 8.30 3.92
N TRP A 86 13.02 7.60 4.49
CA TRP A 86 11.76 7.33 3.82
C TRP A 86 10.87 8.57 3.96
N TRP A 87 10.80 9.41 2.93
CA TRP A 87 10.01 10.66 2.96
C TRP A 87 8.56 10.48 2.55
N VAL A 88 7.73 11.50 2.83
CA VAL A 88 6.36 11.61 2.31
C VAL A 88 6.45 11.44 0.80
N ARG A 89 5.62 10.57 0.24
CA ARG A 89 5.72 10.21 -1.17
C ARG A 89 4.38 9.91 -1.80
N VAL A 90 4.25 10.28 -3.06
CA VAL A 90 3.18 9.83 -3.95
C VAL A 90 3.68 8.60 -4.68
N THR A 91 2.93 7.52 -4.63
CA THR A 91 3.30 6.25 -5.27
C THR A 91 2.18 5.75 -6.17
N HIS A 92 2.54 5.34 -7.39
CA HIS A 92 1.69 4.58 -8.28
C HIS A 92 1.92 3.08 -8.03
N HIS A 93 0.86 2.34 -7.72
CA HIS A 93 0.93 0.93 -7.36
C HIS A 93 0.70 0.01 -8.55
N ILE A 94 1.78 -0.58 -9.05
CA ILE A 94 1.76 -1.67 -10.02
C ILE A 94 1.59 -3.00 -9.30
N GLN A 95 0.68 -3.85 -9.77
CA GLN A 95 0.44 -5.19 -9.20
C GLN A 95 1.74 -5.98 -9.07
N TYR A 96 1.92 -6.63 -7.91
CA TYR A 96 3.11 -7.34 -7.45
C TYR A 96 4.39 -6.48 -7.32
N GLY A 97 4.26 -5.15 -7.38
CA GLY A 97 5.37 -4.23 -7.21
C GLY A 97 5.96 -4.20 -5.80
N TYR A 98 7.28 -3.97 -5.72
CA TYR A 98 8.04 -3.77 -4.49
C TYR A 98 8.62 -2.35 -4.43
N TYR A 99 8.40 -1.64 -3.32
CA TYR A 99 8.74 -0.21 -3.18
C TYR A 99 9.89 0.07 -2.19
N GLY A 100 10.53 -0.98 -1.68
CA GLY A 100 11.83 -0.86 -1.05
C GLY A 100 11.88 -0.59 0.44
N TYR A 101 10.76 -0.33 1.12
CA TYR A 101 10.73 -0.32 2.58
C TYR A 101 11.00 -1.75 3.11
N PRO A 102 11.72 -1.93 4.24
CA PRO A 102 12.30 -0.92 5.12
C PRO A 102 13.78 -0.57 4.82
N ARG A 103 14.41 -1.14 3.80
CA ARG A 103 15.88 -1.04 3.63
C ARG A 103 16.35 -0.73 2.22
N HIS A 104 15.75 -1.32 1.20
CA HIS A 104 16.24 -1.20 -0.18
C HIS A 104 16.21 0.24 -0.69
N TYR A 105 15.26 1.06 -0.22
CA TYR A 105 15.22 2.50 -0.58
C TYR A 105 16.46 3.30 -0.17
N GLN A 106 17.30 2.78 0.74
CA GLN A 106 18.50 3.49 1.21
C GLN A 106 19.70 3.30 0.28
N ASN A 107 19.87 2.10 -0.28
CA ASN A 107 21.11 1.71 -0.98
C ASN A 107 20.89 0.93 -2.29
N PHE A 108 19.66 0.47 -2.57
CA PHE A 108 19.31 -0.40 -3.69
C PHE A 108 18.12 0.18 -4.46
N THR A 109 18.21 1.48 -4.80
CA THR A 109 17.10 2.20 -5.44
C THR A 109 16.78 1.72 -6.85
N GLU A 110 17.73 1.04 -7.51
CA GLU A 110 17.57 0.42 -8.83
C GLU A 110 16.80 -0.93 -8.77
N GLU A 111 16.58 -1.48 -7.57
CA GLU A 111 15.91 -2.77 -7.37
C GLU A 111 14.45 -2.61 -6.91
N ILE A 112 13.94 -1.38 -6.89
CA ILE A 112 12.61 -1.04 -6.37
C ILE A 112 11.86 -0.17 -7.37
N ILE A 113 10.54 -0.16 -7.28
CA ILE A 113 9.74 0.82 -7.99
C ILE A 113 9.84 2.15 -7.22
N PRO A 114 10.30 3.24 -7.87
CA PRO A 114 10.44 4.52 -7.20
C PRO A 114 9.08 5.17 -6.94
N ALA A 115 9.05 6.07 -5.96
CA ALA A 115 7.93 7.00 -5.83
C ALA A 115 7.84 7.90 -7.07
N LEU A 116 6.62 8.33 -7.42
CA LEU A 116 6.44 9.38 -8.44
C LEU A 116 7.06 10.70 -7.97
N GLN A 117 6.90 11.01 -6.68
CA GLN A 117 7.50 12.20 -6.07
C GLN A 117 7.67 11.99 -4.57
N ALA A 118 8.74 12.55 -4.00
CA ALA A 118 8.98 12.64 -2.57
C ALA A 118 9.02 14.12 -2.12
N PHE A 119 8.44 14.43 -0.95
CA PHE A 119 8.19 15.80 -0.48
C PHE A 119 8.91 16.16 0.84
N GLY A 120 9.75 15.26 1.37
CA GLY A 120 10.49 15.47 2.62
C GLY A 120 9.73 14.99 3.87
N PRO A 121 10.00 15.59 5.05
CA PRO A 121 9.34 15.20 6.30
C PRO A 121 7.86 15.59 6.32
N GLY A 122 7.06 14.92 7.16
CA GLY A 122 5.62 15.13 7.27
C GLY A 122 4.82 13.85 7.50
N SER A 123 3.50 13.96 7.46
CA SER A 123 2.57 12.84 7.60
C SER A 123 1.55 12.90 6.48
N GLY A 124 1.90 12.34 5.33
CA GLY A 124 0.93 12.11 4.26
C GLY A 124 -0.18 11.20 4.78
N SER A 125 -1.42 11.69 4.77
CA SER A 125 -2.58 10.97 5.31
C SER A 125 -3.79 11.24 4.42
N GLY A 126 -4.31 10.19 3.79
CA GLY A 126 -5.46 10.25 2.89
C GLY A 126 -5.08 10.35 1.41
N ALA A 127 -5.92 9.75 0.57
CA ALA A 127 -5.86 9.84 -0.88
C ALA A 127 -7.27 9.58 -1.43
N TRP A 128 -7.76 10.45 -2.31
CA TRP A 128 -9.07 10.29 -2.94
C TRP A 128 -8.97 10.64 -4.42
N TYR A 129 -9.66 9.88 -5.26
CA TYR A 129 -9.83 10.20 -6.68
C TYR A 129 -11.21 10.83 -6.90
N LEU A 130 -11.23 11.99 -7.55
CA LEU A 130 -12.44 12.72 -7.90
C LEU A 130 -12.42 13.02 -9.41
N ASP A 131 -13.53 12.75 -10.08
CA ASP A 131 -13.77 13.08 -11.50
C ASP A 131 -15.17 13.71 -11.64
N GLU A 132 -15.37 14.55 -12.66
CA GLU A 132 -16.61 15.30 -12.93
C GLU A 132 -17.52 14.65 -14.00
#